data_AF-A0A1V4V192-F1
#
_entry.id   AF-A0A1V4V192-F1
#
_cell.length_a   1.000
_cell.length_b   1.000
_cell.length_c   1.000
_cell.angle_alpha   90.00
_cell.angle_beta   90.00
_cell.angle_gamma   90.00
#
_symmetry.space_group_name_H-M   'P 1'
#
loop_
_entity.id
_entity.type
_entity.pdbx_description
1 polymer ?
#
loop_
_entity_poly.entity_id
_entity_poly.type
_entity_poly.pdbx_seq_one_letter_code
_entity_poly.pdbx_strand_id
1 'polypeptide(L)'
;MAETFDAGLSKFRESLARGNLKEAAKIREQYSLPMDLLETDVRSAFKALVDRGEYSLAADLGKAYGLDAETVREVAARSFQRKLEGEQHRAAAAYAREFDLPAQMIREAASAAFQKSMQFGLLKNAAEIAKEFDLPDDMKKEAASSAFRSYMETGLYHKALTLAKKHNLPEELIREAEKKLGK
;
A
#
# COMPACT_ATOMS: atom_id res chain seq x y z
N MET A 1 -40.72 12.62 10.52
CA MET A 1 -39.76 11.83 9.71
C MET A 1 -39.02 12.66 8.65
N ALA A 2 -39.60 13.76 8.10
CA ALA A 2 -38.86 14.64 7.18
C ALA A 2 -37.71 15.43 7.86
N GLU A 3 -37.94 15.98 9.06
CA GLU A 3 -36.92 16.76 9.79
C GLU A 3 -35.65 15.97 10.13
N THR A 4 -35.77 14.65 10.33
CA THR A 4 -34.62 13.79 10.60
C THR A 4 -33.80 13.52 9.34
N PHE A 5 -34.44 13.45 8.17
CA PHE A 5 -33.76 13.20 6.90
C PHE A 5 -32.95 14.43 6.44
N ASP A 6 -33.56 15.61 6.42
CA ASP A 6 -32.89 16.85 6.01
C ASP A 6 -31.72 17.21 6.94
N ALA A 7 -31.89 16.98 8.25
CA ALA A 7 -30.81 17.12 9.22
C ALA A 7 -29.66 16.13 8.95
N GLY A 8 -29.97 14.89 8.58
CA GLY A 8 -28.98 13.89 8.17
C GLY A 8 -28.20 14.34 6.94
N LEU A 9 -28.89 14.82 5.90
CA LEU A 9 -28.28 15.30 4.66
C LEU A 9 -27.37 16.52 4.91
N SER A 10 -27.79 17.47 5.75
CA SER A 10 -26.97 18.63 6.11
C SER A 10 -25.68 18.20 6.83
N LYS A 11 -25.77 17.29 7.81
CA LYS A 11 -24.60 16.77 8.54
C LYS A 11 -23.66 15.96 7.63
N PHE A 12 -24.23 15.21 6.70
CA PHE A 12 -23.50 14.46 5.70
C PHE A 12 -22.65 15.41 4.83
N ARG A 13 -23.27 16.46 4.27
CA ARG A 13 -22.60 17.48 3.46
C ARG A 13 -21.48 18.18 4.23
N GLU A 14 -21.74 18.55 5.48
CA GLU A 14 -20.73 19.17 6.34
C GLU A 14 -19.53 18.23 6.58
N SER A 15 -19.79 16.95 6.80
CA SER A 15 -18.74 15.94 6.99
C SER A 15 -17.90 15.75 5.73
N LEU A 16 -18.53 15.71 4.54
CA LEU A 16 -17.84 15.66 3.26
C LEU A 16 -16.98 16.91 3.02
N ALA A 17 -17.52 18.11 3.30
CA ALA A 17 -16.79 19.37 3.13
C ALA A 17 -15.50 19.42 3.97
N ARG A 18 -15.55 18.84 5.17
CA ARG A 18 -14.40 18.69 6.09
C ARG A 18 -13.47 17.53 5.71
N GLY A 19 -13.79 16.73 4.71
CA GLY A 19 -13.02 15.54 4.31
C GLY A 19 -13.14 14.36 5.27
N ASN A 20 -14.11 14.37 6.20
CA ASN A 20 -14.30 13.30 7.18
C ASN A 20 -15.19 12.18 6.61
N LEU A 21 -14.60 11.35 5.74
CA LEU A 21 -15.33 10.30 5.03
C LEU A 21 -15.93 9.24 5.95
N LYS A 22 -15.25 8.91 7.06
CA LYS A 22 -15.74 7.95 8.05
C LYS A 22 -17.00 8.45 8.73
N GLU A 23 -17.02 9.72 9.11
CA GLU A 23 -18.20 10.32 9.73
C GLU A 23 -19.34 10.48 8.72
N ALA A 24 -19.05 10.89 7.49
CA ALA A 24 -20.04 10.94 6.42
C ALA A 24 -20.69 9.55 6.19
N ALA A 25 -19.89 8.48 6.19
CA ALA A 25 -20.41 7.11 6.07
C ALA A 25 -21.31 6.70 7.25
N LYS A 26 -20.92 7.02 8.50
CA LYS A 26 -21.75 6.79 9.69
C LYS A 26 -23.07 7.55 9.63
N ILE A 27 -23.05 8.82 9.22
CA ILE A 27 -24.25 9.63 9.08
C ILE A 27 -25.15 9.03 8.00
N ARG A 28 -24.59 8.66 6.85
CA ARG A 28 -25.36 8.00 5.77
C ARG A 28 -26.11 6.77 6.31
N GLU A 29 -25.43 5.92 7.08
CA GLU A 29 -26.03 4.72 7.68
C GLU A 29 -27.09 5.09 8.74
N GLN A 30 -26.74 5.96 9.69
CA GLN A 30 -27.60 6.38 10.78
C GLN A 30 -28.94 6.96 10.28
N TYR A 31 -28.89 7.75 9.21
CA TYR A 31 -30.06 8.40 8.63
C TYR A 31 -30.62 7.65 7.42
N SER A 32 -30.06 6.48 7.08
CA SER A 32 -30.46 5.67 5.92
C SER A 32 -30.56 6.48 4.62
N LEU A 33 -29.59 7.38 4.40
CA LEU A 33 -29.58 8.27 3.24
C LEU A 33 -29.36 7.44 1.96
N PRO A 34 -30.25 7.54 0.96
CA PRO A 34 -30.14 6.74 -0.24
C PRO A 34 -29.07 7.33 -1.17
N MET A 35 -28.32 6.46 -1.85
CA MET A 35 -27.11 6.81 -2.60
C MET A 35 -27.36 7.75 -3.78
N ASP A 36 -28.51 7.60 -4.44
CA ASP A 36 -28.96 8.41 -5.57
C ASP A 36 -29.11 9.90 -5.19
N LEU A 37 -29.58 10.19 -3.98
CA LEU A 37 -29.72 11.56 -3.49
C LEU A 37 -28.38 12.21 -3.08
N LEU A 38 -27.34 11.41 -2.88
CA LEU A 38 -26.02 11.90 -2.47
C LEU A 38 -25.10 12.17 -3.67
N GLU A 39 -25.46 11.73 -4.87
CA GLU A 39 -24.58 11.73 -6.03
C GLU A 39 -24.00 13.13 -6.31
N THR A 40 -24.86 14.15 -6.36
CA THR A 40 -24.44 15.54 -6.61
C THR A 40 -23.48 16.06 -5.54
N ASP A 41 -23.77 15.76 -4.26
CA ASP A 41 -22.95 16.19 -3.13
C ASP A 41 -21.58 15.50 -3.14
N VAL A 42 -21.55 14.20 -3.42
CA VAL A 42 -20.33 13.40 -3.54
C VAL A 42 -19.47 13.89 -4.71
N ARG A 43 -20.06 14.13 -5.90
CA ARG A 43 -19.33 14.65 -7.07
C ARG A 43 -18.73 16.03 -6.80
N SER A 44 -19.49 16.92 -6.15
CA SER A 44 -19.01 18.24 -5.76
C SER A 44 -17.85 18.16 -4.78
N ALA A 45 -17.98 17.33 -3.73
CA ALA A 45 -16.92 17.11 -2.75
C ALA A 45 -15.67 16.46 -3.37
N PHE A 46 -15.84 15.49 -4.26
CA PHE A 46 -14.76 14.86 -5.02
C PHE A 46 -13.97 15.91 -5.82
N LYS A 47 -14.67 16.74 -6.61
CA LYS A 47 -14.04 17.82 -7.37
C LYS A 47 -13.29 18.79 -6.45
N ALA A 48 -13.90 19.20 -5.33
CA ALA A 48 -13.26 20.11 -4.37
C ALA A 48 -12.02 19.50 -3.70
N LEU A 49 -11.97 18.19 -3.49
CA LEU A 49 -10.78 17.50 -2.99
C LEU A 49 -9.69 17.46 -4.07
N VAL A 50 -10.03 17.14 -5.32
CA VAL A 50 -9.08 17.17 -6.45
C VAL A 50 -8.49 18.56 -6.66
N ASP A 51 -9.33 19.61 -6.65
CA ASP A 51 -8.92 21.00 -6.83
C ASP A 51 -7.95 21.48 -5.73
N ARG A 52 -8.11 20.96 -4.50
CA ARG A 52 -7.18 21.21 -3.38
C ARG A 52 -5.93 20.33 -3.42
N GLY A 53 -5.87 19.36 -4.33
CA GLY A 53 -4.81 18.38 -4.41
C GLY A 53 -4.92 17.26 -3.38
N GLU A 54 -6.05 17.09 -2.69
CA GLU A 54 -6.29 16.02 -1.72
C GLU A 54 -6.62 14.69 -2.43
N TYR A 55 -5.72 14.22 -3.29
CA TYR A 55 -5.98 13.12 -4.22
C TYR A 55 -6.31 11.79 -3.52
N SER A 56 -5.68 11.51 -2.36
CA SER A 56 -5.98 10.27 -1.63
C SER A 56 -7.44 10.27 -1.16
N LEU A 57 -7.86 11.35 -0.50
CA LEU A 57 -9.22 11.50 0.00
C LEU A 57 -10.24 11.54 -1.14
N ALA A 58 -9.91 12.20 -2.26
CA ALA A 58 -10.77 12.22 -3.43
C ALA A 58 -10.99 10.80 -3.99
N ALA A 59 -9.92 10.03 -4.20
CA ALA A 59 -10.04 8.67 -4.72
C ALA A 59 -10.78 7.75 -3.73
N ASP A 60 -10.50 7.84 -2.42
CA ASP A 60 -11.20 7.09 -1.37
C ASP A 60 -12.71 7.41 -1.37
N LEU A 61 -13.07 8.69 -1.48
CA LEU A 61 -14.47 9.13 -1.60
C LEU A 61 -15.11 8.55 -2.86
N GLY A 62 -14.45 8.68 -4.01
CA GLY A 62 -14.99 8.19 -5.27
C GLY A 62 -15.21 6.68 -5.26
N LYS A 63 -14.28 5.91 -4.71
CA LYS A 63 -14.41 4.46 -4.52
C LYS A 63 -15.54 4.11 -3.54
N ALA A 64 -15.62 4.79 -2.40
CA ALA A 64 -16.62 4.51 -1.36
C ALA A 64 -18.06 4.77 -1.82
N TYR A 65 -18.26 5.72 -2.74
CA TYR A 65 -19.59 6.11 -3.23
C TYR A 65 -19.86 5.68 -4.68
N GLY A 66 -19.00 4.85 -5.27
CA GLY A 66 -19.25 4.28 -6.60
C GLY A 66 -19.23 5.28 -7.75
N LEU A 67 -18.35 6.29 -7.67
CA LEU A 67 -18.07 7.16 -8.82
C LEU A 67 -17.40 6.38 -9.95
N ASP A 68 -17.36 7.00 -11.14
CA ASP A 68 -16.74 6.44 -12.33
C ASP A 68 -15.31 5.93 -12.05
N ALA A 69 -15.07 4.64 -12.35
CA ALA A 69 -13.85 3.96 -11.99
C ALA A 69 -12.62 4.47 -12.75
N GLU A 70 -12.79 4.99 -13.97
CA GLU A 70 -11.69 5.60 -14.72
C GLU A 70 -11.23 6.91 -14.06
N THR A 71 -12.19 7.78 -13.74
CA THR A 71 -11.96 9.04 -13.03
C THR A 71 -11.29 8.81 -11.67
N VAL A 72 -11.78 7.82 -10.90
CA VAL A 72 -11.21 7.47 -9.59
C VAL A 72 -9.77 6.97 -9.74
N ARG A 73 -9.49 6.13 -10.74
CA ARG A 73 -8.14 5.64 -11.02
C ARG A 73 -7.17 6.74 -11.42
N GLU A 74 -7.62 7.71 -12.23
CA GLU A 74 -6.77 8.86 -12.59
C GLU A 74 -6.35 9.67 -11.35
N VAL A 75 -7.29 9.95 -10.46
CA VAL A 75 -7.00 10.67 -9.21
C VAL A 75 -6.14 9.84 -8.26
N ALA A 76 -6.40 8.53 -8.16
CA ALA A 76 -5.55 7.61 -7.39
C ALA A 76 -4.11 7.57 -7.94
N ALA A 77 -3.93 7.60 -9.26
CA ALA A 77 -2.60 7.67 -9.88
C ALA A 77 -1.85 8.95 -9.48
N ARG A 78 -2.53 10.10 -9.34
CA ARG A 78 -1.91 11.33 -8.83
C ARG A 78 -1.49 11.20 -7.36
N SER A 79 -2.31 10.56 -6.53
CA SER A 79 -1.93 10.28 -5.12
C SER A 79 -0.73 9.33 -5.04
N PHE A 80 -0.71 8.30 -5.89
CA PHE A 80 0.42 7.38 -6.02
C PHE A 80 1.72 8.13 -6.34
N GLN A 81 1.71 9.05 -7.31
CA GLN A 81 2.90 9.83 -7.67
C GLN A 81 3.40 10.66 -6.48
N ARG A 82 2.51 11.32 -5.73
CA ARG A 82 2.90 12.04 -4.50
C ARG A 82 3.53 11.13 -3.44
N LYS A 83 3.04 9.89 -3.31
CA LYS A 83 3.64 8.91 -2.39
C LYS A 83 5.05 8.52 -2.85
N LEU A 84 5.31 8.42 -4.15
CA LEU A 84 6.65 8.19 -4.69
C LEU A 84 7.58 9.38 -4.43
N GLU A 85 7.13 10.60 -4.70
CA GLU A 85 7.88 11.84 -4.43
C GLU A 85 8.24 11.99 -2.94
N GLY A 86 7.33 11.57 -2.05
CA GLY A 86 7.57 11.51 -0.60
C GLY A 86 8.37 10.29 -0.13
N GLU A 87 8.94 9.51 -1.05
CA GLU A 87 9.69 8.27 -0.82
C GLU A 87 8.93 7.16 -0.06
N GLN A 88 7.59 7.22 -0.03
CA GLN A 88 6.71 6.26 0.65
C GLN A 88 6.42 5.04 -0.25
N HIS A 89 7.46 4.43 -0.82
CA HIS A 89 7.37 3.43 -1.88
C HIS A 89 6.48 2.21 -1.55
N ARG A 90 6.57 1.64 -0.34
CA ARG A 90 5.71 0.51 0.06
C ARG A 90 4.24 0.93 0.14
N ALA A 91 3.97 2.12 0.67
CA ALA A 91 2.63 2.68 0.73
C ALA A 91 2.09 3.01 -0.66
N ALA A 92 2.94 3.49 -1.57
CA ALA A 92 2.60 3.70 -2.97
C ALA A 92 2.20 2.38 -3.65
N ALA A 93 2.99 1.30 -3.46
CA ALA A 93 2.68 -0.02 -4.02
C ALA A 93 1.35 -0.58 -3.49
N ALA A 94 1.11 -0.49 -2.17
CA ALA A 94 -0.15 -0.91 -1.56
C ALA A 94 -1.34 -0.11 -2.10
N TYR A 95 -1.18 1.21 -2.23
CA TYR A 95 -2.20 2.11 -2.75
C TYR A 95 -2.53 1.84 -4.22
N ALA A 96 -1.50 1.61 -5.05
CA ALA A 96 -1.68 1.25 -6.45
C ALA A 96 -2.47 -0.07 -6.61
N ARG A 97 -2.19 -1.06 -5.75
CA ARG A 97 -2.96 -2.31 -5.70
C ARG A 97 -4.40 -2.08 -5.26
N GLU A 98 -4.62 -1.26 -4.24
CA GLU A 98 -5.95 -0.96 -3.72
C GLU A 98 -6.88 -0.31 -4.76
N PHE A 99 -6.31 0.50 -5.65
CA PHE A 99 -7.04 1.23 -6.69
C PHE A 99 -6.95 0.58 -8.09
N ASP A 100 -6.49 -0.67 -8.17
CA ASP A 100 -6.35 -1.39 -9.43
C ASP A 100 -5.57 -0.59 -10.51
N LEU A 101 -4.53 0.13 -10.07
CA LEU A 101 -3.61 0.81 -10.97
C LEU A 101 -2.77 -0.23 -11.74
N PRO A 102 -2.18 0.15 -12.90
CA PRO A 102 -1.38 -0.76 -13.70
C PRO A 102 -0.37 -1.59 -12.89
N ALA A 103 -0.34 -2.89 -13.11
CA ALA A 103 0.52 -3.81 -12.37
C ALA A 103 2.02 -3.42 -12.40
N GLN A 104 2.44 -2.73 -13.48
CA GLN A 104 3.78 -2.19 -13.60
C GLN A 104 4.08 -1.13 -12.53
N MET A 105 3.13 -0.23 -12.22
CA MET A 105 3.29 0.79 -11.17
C MET A 105 3.44 0.16 -9.78
N ILE A 106 2.65 -0.90 -9.51
CA ILE A 106 2.73 -1.66 -8.25
C ILE A 106 4.13 -2.28 -8.12
N ARG A 107 4.62 -2.95 -9.17
CA ARG A 107 5.93 -3.60 -9.19
C ARG A 107 7.07 -2.61 -9.03
N GLU A 108 7.05 -1.49 -9.75
CA GLU A 108 8.10 -0.46 -9.67
C GLU A 108 8.20 0.14 -8.26
N ALA A 109 7.07 0.51 -7.66
CA ALA A 109 7.04 1.03 -6.30
C ALA A 109 7.49 -0.01 -5.28
N ALA A 110 7.06 -1.27 -5.42
CA ALA A 110 7.48 -2.34 -4.53
C ALA A 110 8.97 -2.65 -4.65
N SER A 111 9.52 -2.67 -5.88
CA SER A 111 10.94 -2.86 -6.13
C SER A 111 11.77 -1.72 -5.53
N ALA A 112 11.33 -0.47 -5.64
CA ALA A 112 12.00 0.65 -5.00
C ALA A 112 11.97 0.55 -3.47
N ALA A 113 10.84 0.15 -2.88
CA ALA A 113 10.73 -0.09 -1.44
C ALA A 113 11.65 -1.22 -0.96
N PHE A 114 11.75 -2.29 -1.75
CA PHE A 114 12.66 -3.40 -1.52
C PHE A 114 14.12 -2.94 -1.53
N GLN A 115 14.54 -2.23 -2.59
CA GLN A 115 15.92 -1.78 -2.75
C GLN A 115 16.33 -0.81 -1.63
N LYS A 116 15.43 0.11 -1.25
CA LYS A 116 15.65 0.98 -0.09
C LYS A 116 15.84 0.17 1.20
N SER A 117 15.00 -0.84 1.43
CA SER A 117 15.12 -1.70 2.61
C SER A 117 16.44 -2.48 2.63
N MET A 118 16.88 -2.97 1.47
CA MET A 118 18.17 -3.64 1.31
C MET A 118 19.34 -2.69 1.62
N GLN A 119 19.30 -1.47 1.07
CA GLN A 119 20.33 -0.45 1.29
C GLN A 119 20.52 -0.08 2.77
N PHE A 120 19.43 -0.02 3.54
CA PHE A 120 19.48 0.27 4.98
C PHE A 120 19.69 -0.97 5.86
N GLY A 121 19.95 -2.15 5.28
CA GLY A 121 20.12 -3.39 6.04
C GLY A 121 18.83 -3.89 6.71
N LEU A 122 17.66 -3.42 6.29
CA LEU A 122 16.34 -3.83 6.79
C LEU A 122 15.88 -5.12 6.11
N LEU A 123 16.66 -6.19 6.23
CA LEU A 123 16.53 -7.41 5.43
C LEU A 123 15.20 -8.13 5.64
N LYS A 124 14.65 -8.09 6.87
CA LYS A 124 13.31 -8.61 7.17
C LYS A 124 12.24 -7.82 6.40
N ASN A 125 12.34 -6.49 6.39
CA ASN A 125 11.40 -5.65 5.65
C ASN A 125 11.50 -5.90 4.14
N ALA A 126 12.72 -6.02 3.59
CA ALA A 126 12.92 -6.35 2.19
C ALA A 126 12.25 -7.69 1.82
N ALA A 127 12.46 -8.73 2.63
CA ALA A 127 11.83 -10.04 2.42
C ALA A 127 10.28 -9.98 2.51
N GLU A 128 9.74 -9.20 3.45
CA GLU A 128 8.29 -8.99 3.57
C GLU A 128 7.73 -8.28 2.34
N ILE A 129 8.37 -7.23 1.84
CA ILE A 129 7.97 -6.50 0.63
C ILE A 129 7.99 -7.45 -0.58
N ALA A 130 9.09 -8.21 -0.76
CA ALA A 130 9.21 -9.12 -1.88
C ALA A 130 8.13 -10.21 -1.87
N LYS A 131 7.70 -10.66 -0.69
CA LYS A 131 6.60 -11.61 -0.55
C LYS A 131 5.24 -10.95 -0.77
N GLU A 132 4.99 -9.81 -0.14
CA GLU A 132 3.71 -9.09 -0.19
C GLU A 132 3.36 -8.64 -1.62
N PHE A 133 4.36 -8.22 -2.38
CA PHE A 133 4.20 -7.73 -3.75
C PHE A 133 4.53 -8.76 -4.83
N ASP A 134 4.80 -10.00 -4.42
CA ASP A 134 5.23 -11.10 -5.28
C ASP A 134 6.32 -10.66 -6.28
N LEU A 135 7.37 -10.04 -5.74
CA LEU A 135 8.51 -9.60 -6.54
C LEU A 135 9.24 -10.80 -7.14
N PRO A 136 9.97 -10.59 -8.24
CA PRO A 136 10.78 -11.62 -8.89
C PRO A 136 11.66 -12.44 -7.93
N ASP A 137 11.84 -13.73 -8.25
CA ASP A 137 12.54 -14.69 -7.39
C ASP A 137 14.02 -14.36 -7.17
N ASP A 138 14.66 -13.71 -8.14
CA ASP A 138 16.01 -13.16 -8.01
C ASP A 138 16.08 -12.11 -6.89
N MET A 139 15.11 -11.20 -6.79
CA MET A 139 15.03 -10.23 -5.68
C MET A 139 14.80 -10.93 -4.33
N LYS A 140 13.93 -11.95 -4.28
CA LYS A 140 13.71 -12.77 -3.06
C LYS A 140 15.02 -13.47 -2.63
N LYS A 141 15.78 -14.01 -3.59
CA LYS A 141 17.08 -14.64 -3.35
C LYS A 141 18.14 -13.64 -2.92
N GLU A 142 18.13 -12.43 -3.46
CA GLU A 142 19.04 -11.34 -3.09
C GLU A 142 18.88 -10.98 -1.60
N ALA A 143 17.64 -10.76 -1.15
CA ALA A 143 17.35 -10.49 0.26
C ALA A 143 17.78 -11.64 1.18
N ALA A 144 17.49 -12.88 0.77
CA ALA A 144 17.92 -14.06 1.51
C ALA A 144 19.45 -14.19 1.58
N SER A 145 20.16 -13.86 0.49
CA SER A 145 21.63 -13.90 0.43
C SER A 145 22.27 -12.83 1.31
N SER A 146 21.70 -11.62 1.34
CA SER A 146 22.17 -10.56 2.24
C SER A 146 21.89 -10.90 3.71
N ALA A 147 20.73 -11.48 4.03
CA ALA A 147 20.42 -11.93 5.39
C ALA A 147 21.30 -13.11 5.82
N PHE A 148 21.63 -14.01 4.89
CA PHE A 148 22.61 -15.07 5.11
C PHE A 148 23.96 -14.49 5.53
N ARG A 149 24.52 -13.56 4.74
CA ARG A 149 25.81 -12.93 5.04
C ARG A 149 25.81 -12.23 6.40
N SER A 150 24.77 -11.46 6.70
CA SER A 150 24.61 -10.81 8.01
C SER A 150 24.58 -11.82 9.18
N TYR A 151 23.88 -12.95 9.02
CA TYR A 151 23.90 -14.02 10.03
C TYR A 151 25.27 -14.71 10.14
N MET A 152 25.98 -14.89 9.04
CA MET A 152 27.35 -15.43 9.06
C MET A 152 28.31 -14.50 9.82
N GLU A 153 28.26 -13.20 9.55
CA GLU A 153 29.10 -12.18 10.21
C GLU A 153 28.84 -12.10 11.72
N THR A 154 27.59 -12.23 12.13
CA THR A 154 27.18 -12.19 13.55
C THR A 154 27.32 -13.53 14.28
N GLY A 155 27.85 -14.58 13.62
CA GLY A 155 28.03 -15.91 14.21
C GLY A 155 26.74 -16.73 14.34
N LEU A 156 25.62 -16.27 13.76
CA LEU A 156 24.32 -16.94 13.77
C LEU A 156 24.24 -18.05 12.69
N TYR A 157 25.24 -18.94 12.63
CA TYR A 157 25.42 -19.90 11.55
C TYR A 157 24.24 -20.86 11.33
N HIS A 158 23.57 -21.31 12.40
CA HIS A 158 22.38 -22.14 12.26
C HIS A 158 21.21 -21.41 11.57
N LYS A 159 21.05 -20.11 11.85
CA LYS A 159 20.04 -19.28 11.18
C LYS A 159 20.42 -19.03 9.72
N ALA A 160 21.71 -18.76 9.45
CA ALA A 160 22.24 -18.64 8.09
C ALA A 160 21.95 -19.91 7.27
N LEU A 161 22.31 -21.09 7.79
CA LEU A 161 22.08 -22.37 7.12
C LEU A 161 20.60 -22.65 6.85
N THR A 162 19.74 -22.40 7.85
CA THR A 162 18.29 -22.59 7.72
C THR A 162 17.72 -21.68 6.63
N LEU A 163 18.15 -20.42 6.60
CA LEU A 163 17.74 -19.46 5.59
C LEU A 163 18.20 -19.88 4.19
N ALA A 164 19.47 -20.30 4.06
CA ALA A 164 20.03 -20.73 2.78
C ALA A 164 19.27 -21.91 2.18
N LYS A 165 18.97 -22.93 3.00
CA LYS A 165 18.17 -24.09 2.58
C LYS A 165 16.74 -23.71 2.23
N LYS A 166 16.08 -22.90 3.07
CA LYS A 166 14.70 -22.48 2.85
C LYS A 166 14.51 -21.71 1.54
N HIS A 167 15.49 -20.90 1.15
CA HIS A 167 15.42 -20.04 -0.04
C HIS A 167 16.18 -20.60 -1.25
N ASN A 168 16.64 -21.86 -1.19
CA ASN A 168 17.44 -22.51 -2.24
C ASN A 168 18.58 -21.60 -2.71
N LEU A 169 19.33 -21.04 -1.75
CA LEU A 169 20.53 -20.26 -2.04
C LEU A 169 21.62 -21.17 -2.64
N PRO A 170 22.61 -20.60 -3.36
CA PRO A 170 23.70 -21.37 -3.95
C PRO A 170 24.34 -22.35 -2.97
N GLU A 171 24.65 -23.56 -3.43
CA GLU A 171 25.23 -24.62 -2.59
C GLU A 171 26.51 -24.16 -1.87
N GLU A 172 27.29 -23.28 -2.48
CA GLU A 172 28.50 -22.72 -1.90
C GLU A 172 28.22 -22.01 -0.56
N LEU A 173 27.13 -21.25 -0.47
CA LEU A 173 26.72 -20.58 0.77
C LEU A 173 26.25 -21.60 1.83
N ILE A 174 25.54 -22.65 1.40
CA ILE A 174 25.12 -23.73 2.31
C ILE A 174 26.35 -24.41 2.93
N ARG A 175 27.34 -24.78 2.10
CA ARG A 175 28.58 -25.41 2.54
C ARG A 175 29.40 -24.49 3.45
N GLU A 176 29.41 -23.19 3.17
CA GLU A 176 30.10 -22.20 4.01
C GLU A 176 29.53 -22.19 5.45
N ALA A 177 28.21 -22.18 5.59
CA ALA A 177 27.56 -22.23 6.90
C ALA A 177 27.72 -23.59 7.61
N GLU A 178 27.70 -24.70 6.88
CA GLU A 178 27.95 -26.04 7.43
C GLU A 178 29.37 -26.16 7.99
N LYS A 179 30.37 -25.66 7.26
CA LYS A 179 31.76 -25.61 7.74
C LYS A 179 31.90 -24.83 9.05
N LYS A 180 31.20 -23.71 9.22
CA LYS A 180 31.21 -22.93 10.46
C LYS A 180 30.55 -23.67 11.64
N LEU A 181 29.68 -24.64 11.37
CA LEU A 181 29.04 -25.48 12.36
C LEU A 181 29.81 -26.79 12.64
N GLY A 182 30.93 -27.02 11.97
CA GLY A 182 31.68 -28.28 12.07
C GLY A 182 30.97 -29.47 11.43
N LYS A 183 30.12 -29.21 10.43
CA LYS A 183 29.42 -30.24 9.63
C LYS A 183 30.08 -30.43 8.28
#